data_AF-A0A6M3IMG9-F1
#
_entry.id   AF-A0A6M3IMG9-F1
#
_cell.length_a   1.000
_cell.length_b   1.000
_cell.length_c   1.000
_cell.angle_alpha   90.00
_cell.angle_beta   90.00
_cell.angle_gamma   90.00
#
_symmetry.space_group_name_H-M   'P 1'
#
loop_
_entity.id
_entity.type
_entity.pdbx_description
1 polymer ?
#
loop_
_entity_poly.entity_id
_entity_poly.type
_entity_poly.pdbx_seq_one_letter_code
_entity_poly.pdbx_strand_id
1 'polypeptide(L)'
;MKTGGHLKIKSMGTNVLGVVLEGNPKKTEPIHFRVVLPFGDVDIVRTTNNEYRIHTRINRPNDGDDPYRAFGKFTDARIDIIGKHAADCNAGDFKHPDMYHQAVRIAPVD
;
A
#
# COMPACT_ATOMS: atom_id res chain seq x y z
N MET A 1 -13.74 -19.29 -4.81
CA MET A 1 -12.27 -19.09 -4.81
C MET A 1 -11.78 -19.28 -3.37
N LYS A 2 -10.99 -20.32 -3.05
CA LYS A 2 -10.44 -20.50 -1.70
C LYS A 2 -9.20 -19.62 -1.61
N THR A 3 -9.24 -18.56 -0.81
CA THR A 3 -8.01 -17.84 -0.43
C THR A 3 -7.11 -18.84 0.31
N GLY A 4 -5.84 -18.92 -0.05
CA GLY A 4 -4.90 -19.78 0.68
C GLY A 4 -4.86 -19.34 2.15
N GLY A 5 -4.64 -20.28 3.08
CA GLY A 5 -4.63 -20.02 4.54
C GLY A 5 -3.57 -19.03 5.06
N HIS A 6 -2.91 -18.30 4.16
CA HIS A 6 -1.85 -17.31 4.38
C HIS A 6 -2.39 -15.88 4.43
N LEU A 7 -3.60 -15.65 3.89
CA LEU A 7 -4.25 -14.36 3.91
C LEU A 7 -5.25 -14.32 5.06
N LYS A 8 -4.94 -13.58 6.12
CA LYS A 8 -5.86 -13.37 7.24
C LYS A 8 -6.33 -11.93 7.25
N ILE A 9 -7.61 -11.73 6.94
CA ILE A 9 -8.29 -10.46 7.22
C ILE A 9 -8.58 -10.43 8.72
N LYS A 10 -8.13 -9.38 9.42
CA LYS A 10 -8.37 -9.20 10.85
C LYS A 10 -8.78 -7.77 11.16
N SER A 11 -9.62 -7.60 12.17
CA SER A 11 -9.87 -6.26 12.74
C SER A 11 -8.60 -5.79 13.47
N MET A 12 -8.25 -4.52 13.27
CA MET A 12 -7.11 -3.84 13.89
C MET A 12 -7.61 -2.58 14.63
N GLY A 13 -8.49 -2.77 15.60
CA GLY A 13 -9.19 -1.68 16.29
C GLY A 13 -10.59 -1.42 15.71
N THR A 14 -11.26 -0.39 16.23
CA THR A 14 -12.71 -0.22 16.05
C THR A 14 -13.14 0.05 14.61
N ASN A 15 -12.29 0.72 13.81
CA ASN A 15 -12.64 1.17 12.46
C ASN A 15 -11.62 0.76 11.38
N VAL A 16 -10.81 -0.26 11.66
CA VAL A 16 -9.75 -0.70 10.74
C VAL A 16 -9.85 -2.20 10.49
N LEU A 17 -9.92 -2.56 9.22
CA LEU A 17 -9.71 -3.93 8.75
C LEU A 17 -8.31 -3.99 8.14
N GLY A 18 -7.47 -4.87 8.68
CA GLY A 18 -6.14 -5.13 8.18
C GLY A 18 -6.05 -6.49 7.50
N VAL A 19 -5.11 -6.61 6.58
CA VAL A 19 -4.69 -7.88 6.01
C VAL A 19 -3.32 -8.22 6.60
N VAL A 20 -3.19 -9.40 7.20
CA VAL A 20 -1.88 -9.96 7.51
C VAL A 20 -1.49 -10.90 6.39
N LEU A 21 -0.40 -10.56 5.71
CA LEU A 21 0.24 -11.40 4.73
C LEU A 21 1.36 -12.18 5.44
N GLU A 22 1.05 -13.40 5.90
CA GLU A 22 2.04 -14.27 6.56
C GLU A 22 2.67 -15.19 5.52
N GLY A 23 3.93 -14.91 5.16
CA GLY A 23 4.71 -15.81 4.34
C GLY A 23 5.02 -17.12 5.06
N ASN A 24 4.68 -18.26 4.48
CA ASN A 24 5.19 -19.55 4.93
C ASN A 24 6.52 -19.81 4.21
N PRO A 25 7.64 -20.07 4.90
CA PRO A 25 8.92 -20.37 4.23
C PRO A 25 8.86 -21.54 3.24
N LYS A 26 7.93 -22.49 3.44
CA LYS A 26 7.69 -23.64 2.55
C LYS A 26 6.72 -23.32 1.41
N LYS A 27 5.96 -22.24 1.52
CA LYS A 27 5.01 -21.77 0.51
C LYS A 27 4.87 -20.26 0.65
N THR A 28 5.84 -19.56 0.06
CA THR A 28 5.87 -18.11 0.10
C THR A 28 4.63 -17.54 -0.58
N GLU A 29 4.19 -16.40 -0.09
CA GLU A 29 3.18 -15.59 -0.73
C GLU A 29 3.62 -15.16 -2.14
N PRO A 30 2.67 -14.84 -3.03
CA PRO A 30 2.97 -14.33 -4.36
C PRO A 30 3.87 -13.10 -4.29
N ILE A 31 4.72 -12.91 -5.32
CA ILE A 31 5.64 -11.76 -5.40
C ILE A 31 4.88 -10.43 -5.34
N HIS A 32 3.66 -10.39 -5.89
CA HIS A 32 2.77 -9.23 -5.88
C HIS A 32 1.51 -9.54 -5.08
N PHE A 33 1.21 -8.68 -4.11
CA PHE A 33 -0.07 -8.65 -3.41
C PHE A 33 -0.73 -7.31 -3.68
N ARG A 34 -1.81 -7.32 -4.45
CA ARG A 34 -2.50 -6.11 -4.91
C ARG A 34 -3.85 -5.93 -4.25
N VAL A 35 -4.08 -4.73 -3.72
CA VAL A 35 -5.38 -4.25 -3.24
C VAL A 35 -5.92 -3.26 -4.27
N VAL A 36 -7.01 -3.63 -4.92
CA VAL A 36 -7.65 -2.79 -5.95
C VAL A 36 -8.59 -1.79 -5.29
N LEU A 37 -8.48 -0.53 -5.69
CA LEU A 37 -9.29 0.60 -5.26
C LEU A 37 -10.09 1.15 -6.46
N PRO A 38 -11.16 1.93 -6.24
CA PRO A 38 -11.98 2.46 -7.35
C PRO A 38 -11.21 3.25 -8.41
N PHE A 39 -10.13 3.95 -8.03
CA PHE A 39 -9.36 4.85 -8.91
C PHE A 39 -7.88 4.47 -9.03
N GLY A 40 -7.50 3.31 -8.51
CA GLY A 40 -6.10 2.88 -8.46
C GLY A 40 -5.93 1.52 -7.81
N ASP A 41 -4.70 1.21 -7.45
CA ASP A 41 -4.39 0.06 -6.63
C ASP A 41 -3.13 0.30 -5.79
N VAL A 42 -3.01 -0.49 -4.73
CA VAL A 42 -1.79 -0.58 -3.93
C VAL A 42 -1.22 -1.97 -4.13
N ASP A 43 0.01 -2.03 -4.62
CA ASP A 43 0.74 -3.28 -4.89
C ASP A 43 1.91 -3.41 -3.92
N ILE A 44 1.85 -4.42 -3.08
CA ILE A 44 2.91 -4.80 -2.14
C ILE A 44 3.75 -5.86 -2.84
N VAL A 45 5.02 -5.54 -3.09
CA VAL A 45 5.94 -6.35 -3.89
C VAL A 45 7.07 -6.86 -3.02
N ARG A 46 7.19 -8.18 -2.89
CA ARG A 46 8.36 -8.80 -2.24
C ARG A 46 9.55 -8.78 -3.19
N THR A 47 10.68 -8.26 -2.73
CA THR A 47 11.94 -8.24 -3.48
C THR A 47 12.67 -9.57 -3.38
N THR A 48 13.69 -9.78 -4.21
CA THR A 48 14.56 -10.97 -4.15
C THR A 48 15.28 -11.13 -2.82
N ASN A 49 15.43 -10.04 -2.05
CA ASN A 49 16.11 -10.02 -0.76
C ASN A 49 15.13 -10.15 0.42
N ASN A 50 13.88 -10.54 0.17
CA ASN A 50 12.79 -10.60 1.16
C ASN A 50 12.44 -9.25 1.82
N GLU A 51 12.80 -8.15 1.18
CA GLU A 51 12.27 -6.82 1.52
C GLU A 51 10.94 -6.59 0.79
N TYR A 52 10.23 -5.52 1.15
CA TYR A 52 8.96 -5.18 0.50
C TYR A 52 8.99 -3.76 -0.05
N ARG A 53 8.39 -3.58 -1.22
CA ARG A 53 8.09 -2.26 -1.81
C ARG A 53 6.59 -2.08 -1.87
N ILE A 54 6.14 -0.87 -1.56
CA ILE A 54 4.73 -0.49 -1.69
C ILE A 54 4.63 0.46 -2.88
N HIS A 55 3.88 0.05 -3.90
CA HIS A 55 3.60 0.86 -5.06
C HIS A 55 2.15 1.31 -5.00
N THR A 56 1.93 2.61 -5.15
CA THR A 56 0.58 3.13 -5.41
C THR A 56 0.47 3.45 -6.90
N ARG A 57 -0.57 2.94 -7.54
CA ARG A 57 -0.88 3.17 -8.96
C ARG A 57 -2.26 3.80 -9.09
N ILE A 58 -2.44 4.63 -10.10
CA ILE A 58 -3.73 5.18 -10.50
C ILE A 58 -4.19 4.50 -11.78
N ASN A 59 -5.49 4.34 -11.94
CA ASN A 59 -6.07 3.79 -13.17
C ASN A 59 -5.90 4.82 -14.29
N ARG A 60 -5.22 4.45 -15.38
CA ARG A 60 -5.02 5.28 -16.56
C ARG A 60 -5.85 4.79 -17.73
N PRO A 61 -6.19 5.68 -18.68
CA PRO A 61 -6.87 5.30 -19.92
C PRO A 61 -6.17 4.20 -20.72
N ASN A 62 -4.85 4.08 -20.60
CA ASN A 62 -4.03 3.16 -21.39
C ASN A 62 -3.70 1.84 -20.65
N ASP A 63 -4.23 1.61 -19.46
CA ASP A 63 -3.85 0.44 -18.65
C ASP A 63 -4.43 -0.89 -19.17
N GLY A 64 -5.33 -0.86 -20.17
CA GLY A 64 -5.78 -2.02 -20.94
C GLY A 64 -6.62 -3.06 -20.19
N ASP A 65 -6.92 -2.81 -18.91
CA ASP A 65 -7.55 -3.78 -17.99
C ASP A 65 -9.09 -3.82 -18.11
N ASP A 66 -9.74 -2.65 -18.16
CA ASP A 66 -11.19 -2.51 -18.32
C ASP A 66 -11.56 -1.12 -18.88
N PRO A 67 -12.24 -1.02 -20.04
CA PRO A 67 -12.63 0.26 -20.64
C PRO A 67 -13.72 1.04 -19.87
N TYR A 68 -14.41 0.41 -18.91
CA TYR A 68 -15.42 1.05 -18.07
C TYR A 68 -14.89 1.46 -16.69
N ARG A 69 -13.62 1.19 -16.41
CA ARG A 69 -13.00 1.51 -15.12
C ARG A 69 -12.84 3.02 -14.96
N ALA A 70 -13.19 3.53 -13.78
CA ALA A 70 -13.02 4.94 -13.48
C ALA A 70 -11.53 5.32 -13.42
N PHE A 71 -11.17 6.40 -14.11
CA PHE A 71 -9.81 6.93 -14.12
C PHE A 71 -9.52 7.76 -12.87
N GLY A 72 -8.27 7.71 -12.43
CA GLY A 72 -7.83 8.38 -11.22
C GLY A 72 -6.71 9.38 -11.45
N LYS A 73 -6.49 10.23 -10.45
CA LYS A 73 -5.31 11.11 -10.33
C LYS A 73 -4.80 11.12 -8.88
N PHE A 74 -3.51 11.33 -8.71
CA PHE A 74 -2.97 11.75 -7.42
C PHE A 74 -3.38 13.19 -7.16
N THR A 75 -3.93 13.45 -5.98
CA THR A 75 -4.33 14.81 -5.56
C THR A 75 -3.46 15.36 -4.44
N ASP A 76 -2.83 14.48 -3.67
CA ASP A 76 -1.99 14.82 -2.54
C ASP A 76 -1.07 13.63 -2.21
N ALA A 77 0.13 13.93 -1.72
CA ALA A 77 1.08 12.96 -1.21
C ALA A 77 1.87 13.62 -0.09
N ARG A 78 1.81 13.05 1.10
CA ARG A 78 2.46 13.60 2.29
C ARG A 78 3.09 12.51 3.13
N ILE A 79 4.09 12.93 3.89
CA ILE A 79 4.66 12.13 4.96
C ILE A 79 4.17 12.78 6.26
N ASP A 80 3.31 12.06 6.97
CA ASP A 80 2.89 12.41 8.31
C ASP A 80 4.03 12.04 9.27
N ILE A 81 4.46 13.01 10.06
CA ILE A 81 5.58 12.87 11.00
C ILE A 81 5.03 12.99 12.41
N ILE A 82 5.25 11.96 13.23
CA ILE A 82 4.76 11.91 14.59
C ILE A 82 5.87 12.38 15.54
N GLY A 83 5.52 13.28 16.45
CA GLY A 83 6.41 13.71 17.54
C GLY A 83 7.50 14.72 17.15
N LYS A 84 7.50 15.22 15.90
CA LYS A 84 8.48 16.22 15.43
C LYS A 84 7.89 17.09 14.33
N HIS A 85 8.38 18.33 14.24
CA HIS A 85 8.06 19.20 13.11
C HIS A 85 8.84 18.76 11.86
N ALA A 86 8.23 18.84 10.68
CA ALA A 86 8.80 18.31 9.44
C ALA A 86 10.16 18.93 9.06
N ALA A 87 10.36 20.20 9.39
CA ALA A 87 11.62 20.91 9.11
C ALA A 87 12.81 20.42 9.96
N ASP A 88 12.55 19.75 11.08
CA ASP A 88 13.60 19.27 11.99
C ASP A 88 14.03 17.83 11.66
N CYS A 89 13.36 17.18 10.71
CA CYS A 89 13.65 15.81 10.30
C CYS A 89 15.00 15.68 9.59
N ASN A 90 15.72 14.60 9.91
CA ASN A 90 17.01 14.28 9.30
C ASN A 90 17.13 12.79 8.95
N ALA A 91 18.16 12.40 8.20
CA ALA A 91 18.35 11.02 7.75
C ALA A 91 18.51 10.00 8.90
N GLY A 92 18.95 10.42 10.09
CA GLY A 92 19.04 9.54 11.26
C GLY A 92 17.69 9.12 11.81
N ASP A 93 16.64 9.92 11.57
CA ASP A 93 15.31 9.69 12.10
C ASP A 93 14.63 8.46 11.48
N PHE A 94 15.06 7.99 10.29
CA PHE A 94 14.54 6.76 9.66
C PHE A 94 14.75 5.49 10.51
N LYS A 95 15.58 5.57 11.56
CA LYS A 95 15.75 4.49 12.55
C LYS A 95 14.59 4.39 13.54
N HIS A 96 13.66 5.35 13.55
CA HIS A 96 12.48 5.37 14.42
C HIS A 96 11.25 4.92 13.61
N PRO A 97 10.85 3.64 13.67
CA PRO A 97 9.82 3.08 12.79
C PRO A 97 8.43 3.68 12.99
N ASP A 98 8.14 4.18 14.19
CA ASP A 98 6.83 4.76 14.53
C ASP A 98 6.71 6.25 14.15
N MET A 99 7.79 6.85 13.64
CA MET A 99 7.85 8.28 13.40
C MET A 99 7.20 8.70 12.07
N TYR A 100 7.22 7.83 11.07
CA TYR A 100 6.86 8.19 9.70
C TYR A 100 5.69 7.37 9.20
N HIS A 101 4.70 8.06 8.64
CA HIS A 101 3.59 7.46 7.91
C HIS A 101 3.45 8.15 6.55
N GLN A 102 3.45 7.37 5.47
CA GLN A 102 3.23 7.91 4.13
C GLN A 102 1.75 7.79 3.76
N ALA A 103 1.12 8.93 3.45
CA ALA A 103 -0.24 8.99 2.99
C ALA A 103 -0.28 9.54 1.56
N VAL A 104 -1.03 8.85 0.70
CA VAL A 104 -1.30 9.28 -0.68
C VAL A 104 -2.80 9.36 -0.89
N ARG A 105 -3.24 10.40 -1.60
CA ARG A 105 -4.65 10.61 -1.92
C ARG A 105 -4.88 10.40 -3.40
N ILE A 106 -5.81 9.50 -3.71
CA ILE A 106 -6.28 9.23 -5.07
C ILE A 106 -7.73 9.68 -5.17
N ALA A 107 -8.07 10.33 -6.28
CA ALA A 107 -9.41 10.82 -6.59
C ALA A 107 -9.74 10.54 -8.06
N PRO A 108 -11.03 10.58 -8.48
CA PRO A 108 -11.37 10.56 -9.89
C PRO A 108 -10.73 11.72 -10.66
N VAL A 109 -10.53 11.55 -11.96
CA VAL A 109 -10.26 12.67 -12.87
C VAL A 109 -11.58 13.45 -13.04
N ASP A 110 -11.50 14.78 -12.96
CA ASP A 110 -12.66 15.67 -13.16
C ASP A 110 -13.04 15.75 -14.64
#